data_AF-A0A535V2K4-F1
#
_entry.id   AF-A0A535V2K4-F1
#
_cell.length_a   1.000
_cell.length_b   1.000
_cell.length_c   1.000
_cell.angle_alpha   90.00
_cell.angle_beta   90.00
_cell.angle_gamma   90.00
#
_symmetry.space_group_name_H-M   'P 1'
#
loop_
_entity.id
_entity.type
_entity.pdbx_description
1 polymer ?
#
loop_
_entity_poly.entity_id
_entity_poly.type
_entity_poly.pdbx_seq_one_letter_code
_entity_poly.pdbx_strand_id
1 'polypeptide(L)'
;MWRRTFGFHPMLCDLDGSSEPLGGRLRPGNATANDAQDQLDALDDALAHLPTQESAEPILVRGDSASGTHAFRRGSPNSRPAVFRRHGDPRERPCRCRARFPHAA
;
A
#
# COMPACT_ATOMS: atom_id res chain seq x y z
N MET A 1 20.07 -6.19 -7.32
CA MET A 1 20.95 -6.22 -8.52
C MET A 1 20.16 -5.60 -9.66
N TRP A 2 20.54 -4.42 -10.12
CA TRP A 2 19.81 -3.66 -11.15
C TRP A 2 20.29 -4.04 -12.55
N ARG A 3 19.37 -4.43 -13.45
CA ARG A 3 19.66 -4.57 -14.89
C ARG A 3 19.04 -3.37 -15.61
N ARG A 4 19.80 -2.66 -16.44
CA ARG A 4 19.36 -1.48 -17.22
C ARG A 4 18.46 -1.85 -18.42
N THR A 5 17.78 -3.00 -18.37
CA THR A 5 17.17 -3.64 -19.55
C THR A 5 15.90 -4.44 -19.24
N PHE A 6 14.98 -4.28 -20.18
CA PHE A 6 13.78 -5.04 -20.58
C PHE A 6 12.88 -5.67 -19.50
N GLY A 7 11.67 -5.12 -19.41
CA GLY A 7 10.59 -5.54 -18.51
C GLY A 7 9.96 -4.35 -17.78
N PHE A 8 8.94 -4.63 -16.96
CA PHE A 8 8.36 -3.68 -16.02
C PHE A 8 8.91 -3.93 -14.61
N HIS A 9 9.00 -2.89 -13.79
CA HIS A 9 9.21 -2.99 -12.36
C HIS A 9 7.85 -2.82 -11.67
N PRO A 10 7.02 -3.88 -11.54
CA PRO A 10 5.72 -3.75 -10.93
C PRO A 10 5.82 -3.26 -9.50
N MET A 11 4.81 -2.51 -9.09
CA MET A 11 4.57 -2.10 -7.72
C MET A 11 3.12 -2.43 -7.41
N LEU A 12 2.89 -3.29 -6.41
CA LEU A 12 1.57 -3.78 -6.05
C LEU A 12 1.24 -3.37 -4.62
N CYS A 13 -0.04 -3.11 -4.38
CA CYS A 13 -0.59 -2.83 -3.07
C CYS A 13 -1.75 -3.78 -2.82
N ASP A 14 -1.60 -4.60 -1.79
CA ASP A 14 -2.57 -5.64 -1.44
C ASP A 14 -3.29 -5.26 -0.15
N LEU A 15 -4.58 -5.63 -0.07
CA LEU A 15 -5.34 -5.50 1.17
C LEU A 15 -5.06 -6.70 2.08
N ASP A 16 -4.63 -6.46 3.31
CA ASP A 16 -4.34 -7.53 4.25
C ASP A 16 -5.57 -8.43 4.49
N GLY A 17 -5.42 -9.73 4.22
CA GLY A 17 -6.50 -10.71 4.32
C GLY A 17 -7.33 -10.88 3.04
N SER A 18 -7.18 -10.00 2.05
CA SER A 18 -7.55 -10.32 0.66
C SER A 18 -6.35 -11.04 0.02
N SER A 19 -6.57 -12.17 -0.63
CA SER A 19 -5.51 -12.82 -1.42
C SER A 19 -5.28 -12.14 -2.78
N GLU A 20 -5.88 -10.97 -3.00
CA GLU A 20 -5.91 -10.28 -4.28
C GLU A 20 -5.35 -8.84 -4.15
N PRO A 21 -4.60 -8.39 -5.17
CA PRO A 21 -4.08 -7.03 -5.22
C PRO A 21 -5.21 -6.03 -5.36
N LEU A 22 -5.15 -4.99 -4.52
CA LEU A 22 -6.13 -3.91 -4.51
C LEU A 22 -5.77 -2.84 -5.55
N GLY A 23 -4.48 -2.65 -5.83
CA GLY A 23 -3.98 -1.73 -6.83
C GLY A 23 -2.58 -2.10 -7.29
N GLY A 24 -2.19 -1.68 -8.49
CA GLY A 24 -0.88 -1.99 -9.02
C GLY A 24 -0.47 -1.11 -10.19
N ARG A 25 0.83 -0.76 -10.24
CA ARG A 25 1.43 0.04 -11.31
C ARG A 25 2.56 -0.69 -12.00
N LEU A 26 2.55 -0.64 -13.32
CA LEU A 26 3.62 -1.16 -14.17
C LEU A 26 4.63 -0.04 -14.46
N ARG A 27 5.66 0.04 -13.61
CA ARG A 27 6.69 1.08 -13.74
C ARG A 27 7.74 0.68 -14.77
N PRO A 28 8.44 1.65 -15.39
CA PRO A 28 9.57 1.36 -16.25
C PRO A 28 10.54 0.37 -15.58
N GLY A 29 11.10 -0.57 -16.34
CA GLY A 29 12.09 -1.53 -15.82
C GLY A 29 13.35 -0.88 -15.24
N ASN A 30 13.55 0.41 -15.54
CA ASN A 30 14.58 1.26 -14.96
C ASN A 30 14.05 2.19 -13.83
N ALA A 31 12.93 1.88 -13.18
CA ALA A 31 12.43 2.58 -11.99
C ALA A 31 13.08 2.07 -10.69
N THR A 32 13.46 2.98 -9.79
CA THR A 32 14.08 2.59 -8.51
C THR A 32 13.07 1.91 -7.57
N ALA A 33 13.54 1.01 -6.71
CA ALA A 33 12.68 0.31 -5.76
C ALA A 33 12.10 1.25 -4.68
N ASN A 34 12.79 2.33 -4.37
CA ASN A 34 12.49 3.25 -3.27
C ASN A 34 11.91 4.60 -3.73
N ASP A 35 11.30 4.66 -4.91
CA ASP A 35 10.70 5.92 -5.39
C ASP A 35 9.47 6.24 -4.55
N ALA A 36 9.51 7.34 -3.81
CA ALA A 36 8.44 7.69 -2.90
C ALA A 36 7.16 8.14 -3.62
N GLN A 37 7.29 8.78 -4.78
CA GLN A 37 6.13 9.22 -5.53
C GLN A 37 5.38 8.01 -6.06
N ASP A 38 6.11 7.06 -6.67
CA ASP A 38 5.51 5.81 -7.15
C ASP A 38 4.78 5.03 -6.05
N GLN A 39 5.36 4.98 -4.84
CA GLN A 39 4.76 4.32 -3.69
C GLN A 39 3.46 4.99 -3.22
N LEU A 40 3.44 6.32 -3.17
CA LEU A 40 2.23 7.09 -2.82
C LEU A 40 1.15 6.93 -3.87
N ASP A 41 1.55 6.98 -5.13
CA ASP A 41 0.71 6.80 -6.29
C ASP A 41 0.03 5.41 -6.34
N ALA A 42 0.79 4.34 -6.07
CA ALA A 42 0.24 2.99 -5.98
C ALA A 42 -0.69 2.82 -4.76
N LEU A 43 -0.39 3.50 -3.65
CA LEU A 43 -1.25 3.53 -2.48
C LEU A 43 -2.56 4.28 -2.74
N ASP A 44 -2.50 5.42 -3.43
CA ASP A 44 -3.66 6.24 -3.77
C ASP A 44 -4.62 5.48 -4.68
N ASP A 45 -4.10 4.79 -5.70
CA ASP A 45 -4.89 3.90 -6.56
C ASP A 45 -5.58 2.80 -5.74
N ALA A 46 -4.87 2.15 -4.82
CA ALA A 46 -5.42 1.11 -3.98
C ALA A 46 -6.52 1.65 -3.04
N LEU A 47 -6.31 2.82 -2.43
CA LEU A 47 -7.29 3.45 -1.55
C LEU A 47 -8.58 3.86 -2.29
N ALA A 48 -8.49 4.18 -3.58
CA ALA A 48 -9.65 4.50 -4.41
C ALA A 48 -10.61 3.32 -4.61
N HIS A 49 -10.10 2.08 -4.52
CA HIS A 49 -10.92 0.87 -4.62
C HIS A 49 -11.69 0.53 -3.33
N LEU A 50 -11.38 1.16 -2.19
CA LEU A 50 -12.07 0.89 -0.94
C LEU A 50 -13.38 1.69 -0.80
N PRO A 51 -14.45 1.08 -0.25
CA PRO A 51 -15.72 1.77 -0.06
C PRO A 51 -15.57 2.99 0.87
N THR A 52 -16.19 4.10 0.51
CA THR A 52 -16.07 5.38 1.23
C THR A 52 -16.67 5.32 2.65
N GLN A 53 -17.68 4.49 2.85
CA GLN A 53 -18.58 4.52 4.02
C GLN A 53 -18.15 3.64 5.22
N GLU A 54 -17.20 2.71 5.05
CA GLU A 54 -17.09 1.54 5.96
C GLU A 54 -16.05 1.63 7.10
N SER A 55 -15.22 2.67 7.21
CA SER A 55 -14.21 2.70 8.30
C SER A 55 -14.09 4.06 8.98
N ALA A 56 -14.72 4.17 10.17
CA ALA A 56 -14.35 5.17 11.17
C ALA A 56 -12.92 4.96 11.69
N GLU A 57 -12.37 3.77 11.48
CA GLU A 57 -11.01 3.40 11.87
C GLU A 57 -9.99 3.80 10.79
N PRO A 58 -8.81 4.28 11.20
CA PRO A 58 -7.73 4.58 10.26
C PRO A 58 -7.19 3.31 9.58
N ILE A 59 -6.90 3.42 8.28
CA ILE A 59 -6.30 2.33 7.51
C ILE A 59 -4.82 2.24 7.87
N LEU A 60 -4.37 1.05 8.29
CA LEU A 60 -2.96 0.77 8.54
C LEU A 60 -2.27 0.45 7.22
N VAL A 61 -1.27 1.24 6.85
CA VAL A 61 -0.42 0.97 5.69
C VAL A 61 0.89 0.36 6.16
N ARG A 62 1.20 -0.83 5.64
CA ARG A 62 2.47 -1.53 5.84
C ARG A 62 3.26 -1.50 4.55
N GLY A 63 4.53 -1.14 4.67
CA GLY A 63 5.49 -1.19 3.57
C GLY A 63 6.70 -2.03 3.96
N ASP A 64 7.41 -2.53 2.97
CA ASP A 64 8.70 -3.20 3.16
C ASP A 64 9.82 -2.19 3.50
N SER A 65 11.08 -2.63 3.51
CA SER A 65 12.21 -1.74 3.75
C SER A 65 12.42 -0.69 2.65
N ALA A 66 11.98 -0.94 1.41
CA ALA A 66 12.03 0.04 0.32
C ALA A 66 11.03 1.18 0.55
N SER A 67 9.99 0.95 1.34
CA SER A 67 9.02 1.95 1.82
C SER A 67 9.54 2.82 2.97
N GLY A 68 10.81 2.66 3.36
CA GLY A 68 11.44 3.43 4.45
C GLY A 68 11.71 4.92 4.15
N THR A 69 11.17 5.47 3.06
CA THR A 69 11.42 6.87 2.68
C THR A 69 10.63 7.85 3.56
N HIS A 70 11.22 9.01 3.85
CA HIS A 70 10.56 10.04 4.65
C HIS A 70 9.29 10.59 3.99
N ALA A 71 9.29 10.67 2.66
CA ALA A 71 8.14 11.16 1.89
C ALA A 71 6.98 10.16 1.96
N PHE A 72 7.21 8.87 1.73
CA PHE A 72 6.17 7.84 1.84
C PHE A 72 5.59 7.77 3.25
N ARG A 73 6.45 7.78 4.29
CA ARG A 73 5.99 7.72 5.70
C ARG A 73 5.19 8.95 6.14
N ARG A 74 5.30 10.08 5.41
CA ARG A 74 4.47 11.27 5.65
C ARG A 74 3.06 11.08 5.12
N GLY A 75 2.87 10.19 4.15
CA GLY A 75 1.59 9.90 3.51
C GLY A 75 1.28 10.81 2.34
N SER A 76 0.30 10.41 1.54
CA SER A 76 -0.20 11.20 0.42
C SER A 76 -1.04 12.36 0.96
N PRO A 77 -0.82 13.60 0.48
CA PRO A 77 -1.67 14.73 0.84
C PRO A 77 -3.07 14.66 0.20
N ASN A 78 -3.25 13.80 -0.81
CA ASN A 78 -4.46 13.75 -1.63
C ASN A 78 -5.44 12.65 -1.20
N SER A 79 -5.04 11.75 -0.31
CA SER A 79 -5.78 10.54 0.04
C SER A 79 -6.29 10.53 1.47
N ARG A 80 -7.18 9.55 1.75
CA ARG A 80 -7.71 9.28 3.09
C ARG A 80 -6.57 9.15 4.11
N PRO A 81 -6.78 9.51 5.39
CA PRO A 81 -5.76 9.39 6.41
C PRO A 81 -5.33 7.92 6.59
N ALA A 82 -4.18 7.61 6.00
CA ALA A 82 -3.46 6.36 6.19
C ALA A 82 -2.49 6.52 7.36
N VAL A 83 -2.49 5.57 8.28
CA VAL A 83 -1.54 5.56 9.39
C VAL A 83 -0.41 4.61 9.04
N PHE A 84 0.80 5.17 8.96
CA PHE A 84 2.03 4.41 8.77
C PHE A 84 2.60 4.04 10.14
N ARG A 85 2.76 2.75 10.39
CA ARG A 85 3.40 2.26 11.62
C ARG A 85 4.58 1.36 11.27
N ARG A 86 5.52 1.29 12.21
CA ARG A 86 6.69 0.42 12.08
C ARG A 86 6.28 -0.96 12.56
N HIS A 87 6.66 -1.98 11.80
CA HIS A 87 6.49 -3.37 12.21
C HIS A 87 6.98 -3.58 13.65
N GLY A 88 6.09 -4.05 14.52
CA GLY A 88 6.37 -4.25 15.94
C GLY A 88 6.09 -3.04 16.84
N ASP A 89 5.50 -1.97 16.31
CA ASP A 89 4.96 -0.88 17.12
C ASP A 89 3.85 -1.45 18.02
N PRO A 90 3.95 -1.30 19.37
CA PRO A 90 2.99 -1.88 20.31
C PRO A 90 1.55 -1.35 20.14
N ARG A 91 1.38 -0.26 19.38
CA ARG A 91 0.06 0.27 19.01
C ARG A 91 -0.52 -0.46 17.79
N GLU A 92 0.29 -1.11 16.96
CA GLU A 92 -0.18 -2.04 15.92
C GLU A 92 -0.99 -3.13 16.59
N ARG A 93 -2.31 -3.11 16.38
CA ARG A 93 -3.14 -4.25 16.77
C ARG A 93 -2.79 -5.38 15.80
N PRO A 94 -2.51 -6.61 16.27
CA PRO A 94 -2.41 -7.74 15.36
C PRO A 94 -3.71 -7.80 14.56
N CYS A 95 -3.58 -7.91 13.24
CA CYS A 95 -4.66 -7.83 12.27
C CYS A 95 -5.82 -8.70 12.75
N ARG A 96 -6.87 -8.08 13.30
CA ARG A 96 -8.02 -8.80 13.89
C ARG A 96 -9.02 -9.15 12.78
N CYS A 97 -8.50 -9.58 11.63
CA CYS A 97 -9.26 -9.91 10.43
C CYS A 97 -9.95 -11.26 10.61
N ARG A 98 -11.01 -11.26 11.41
CA ARG A 98 -12.14 -12.19 11.31
C ARG A 98 -13.38 -11.46 10.74
N ALA A 99 -13.16 -10.34 10.05
CA ALA A 99 -14.19 -9.69 9.25
C ALA A 99 -14.35 -10.47 7.95
N ARG A 100 -15.36 -11.34 7.96
CA ARG A 100 -15.87 -12.05 6.80
C ARG A 100 -16.47 -10.98 5.87
N PHE A 101 -15.72 -10.52 4.87
CA PHE A 101 -16.31 -9.73 3.80
C PHE A 101 -17.34 -10.64 3.10
N PRO A 102 -18.62 -10.22 2.97
CA PRO A 102 -19.59 -11.00 2.22
C PRO A 102 -19.13 -11.07 0.78
N HIS A 103 -19.02 -12.30 0.26
CA HIS A 103 -18.85 -12.55 -1.17
C HIS A 103 -20.01 -11.83 -1.88
N ALA A 104 -19.71 -10.84 -2.72
CA ALA A 104 -20.69 -10.34 -3.66
C ALA A 104 -21.05 -11.50 -4.60
N ALA A 105 -22.36 -11.76 -4.70
CA ALA A 105 -22.96 -12.78 -5.57
C ALA A 105 -23.01 -12.30 -7.02
#